data_AF-A0A7S3MZW8-F1
#
_entry.id   AF-A0A7S3MZW8-F1
#
_cell.length_a   1.000
_cell.length_b   1.000
_cell.length_c   1.000
_cell.angle_alpha   90.00
_cell.angle_beta   90.00
_cell.angle_gamma   90.00
#
_symmetry.space_group_name_H-M   'P 1'
#
loop_
_entity.id
_entity.type
_entity.pdbx_description
1 polymer ?
#
loop_
_entity_poly.entity_id
_entity_poly.type
_entity_poly.pdbx_seq_one_letter_code
_entity_poly.pdbx_strand_id
1 'polypeptide(L)'
;VLMQKPYGKACDYWSIGVVTFILLSGTPPFYEEDNFALFEQIKACKYDFEVETWENVSNEAKDFVSKILVADPEKRLNCEEMLNHPWMKMDLSSQNLSSTKNKLSKYIQDRKSQAKLKVENDETDMPDG
;
A
#
# COMPACT_ATOMS: atom_id res chain seq x y z
N VAL A 1 -8.49 11.19 -8.86
CA VAL A 1 -9.13 10.87 -10.17
C VAL A 1 -8.04 10.72 -11.21
N LEU A 2 -7.48 9.51 -11.39
CA LEU A 2 -6.27 9.34 -12.21
C LEU A 2 -6.51 8.82 -13.63
N MET A 3 -7.71 8.31 -13.95
CA MET A 3 -8.01 7.79 -15.29
C MET A 3 -9.39 8.14 -15.86
N GLN A 4 -10.19 8.98 -15.20
CA GLN A 4 -11.55 9.37 -15.65
C GLN A 4 -12.43 8.20 -16.18
N LYS A 5 -12.23 6.98 -15.68
CA LYS A 5 -13.13 5.85 -15.92
C LYS A 5 -14.22 5.83 -14.85
N PRO A 6 -15.43 5.30 -15.15
CA PRO A 6 -16.49 5.18 -14.15
C PRO A 6 -15.95 4.43 -12.92
N TYR A 7 -16.16 5.03 -11.75
CA TYR A 7 -15.74 4.48 -10.47
C TYR A 7 -16.43 3.12 -10.26
N GLY A 8 -15.65 2.04 -10.25
CA GLY A 8 -16.14 0.68 -10.05
C GLY A 8 -15.55 0.08 -8.78
N LYS A 9 -16.16 -1.02 -8.30
CA LYS A 9 -15.71 -1.77 -7.11
C LYS A 9 -14.22 -2.19 -7.17
N ALA A 10 -13.68 -2.30 -8.38
CA ALA A 10 -12.26 -2.58 -8.61
C ALA A 10 -11.32 -1.51 -8.01
N CYS A 11 -11.71 -0.23 -7.95
CA CYS A 11 -10.90 0.80 -7.28
C CYS A 11 -10.72 0.51 -5.79
N ASP A 12 -11.78 0.06 -5.11
CA ASP A 12 -11.72 -0.29 -3.69
C ASP A 12 -10.81 -1.51 -3.48
N TYR A 13 -10.83 -2.47 -4.41
CA TYR A 13 -9.94 -3.64 -4.34
C TYR A 13 -8.47 -3.24 -4.45
N TRP A 14 -8.13 -2.27 -5.31
CA TRP A 14 -6.76 -1.74 -5.37
C TRP A 14 -6.34 -1.14 -4.03
N SER A 15 -7.20 -0.31 -3.43
CA SER A 15 -6.93 0.30 -2.12
C SER A 15 -6.74 -0.76 -1.04
N ILE A 16 -7.49 -1.86 -1.06
CA ILE A 16 -7.29 -3.01 -0.17
C ILE A 16 -5.88 -3.57 -0.36
N GLY A 17 -5.45 -3.83 -1.60
CA GLY A 17 -4.09 -4.34 -1.89
C GLY A 17 -2.99 -3.43 -1.36
N VAL A 18 -3.13 -2.10 -1.53
CA VAL A 18 -2.16 -1.11 -1.02
C VAL A 18 -2.12 -1.12 0.51
N VAL A 19 -3.27 -1.15 1.17
CA VAL A 19 -3.35 -1.20 2.64
C VAL A 19 -2.76 -2.50 3.16
N THR A 20 -3.08 -3.65 2.56
CA THR A 20 -2.52 -4.95 2.94
C THR A 20 -1.01 -4.97 2.78
N PHE A 21 -0.47 -4.42 1.68
CA PHE A 21 0.97 -4.29 1.49
C PHE A 21 1.61 -3.52 2.65
N ILE A 22 1.07 -2.36 3.02
CA ILE A 22 1.58 -1.53 4.12
C ILE A 22 1.47 -2.27 5.47
N LEU A 23 0.39 -3.01 5.71
CA LEU A 23 0.21 -3.75 6.96
C LEU A 23 1.26 -4.87 7.12
N LEU A 24 1.68 -5.49 6.02
CA LEU A 24 2.65 -6.59 6.03
C LEU A 24 4.10 -6.09 6.07
N SER A 25 4.43 -5.09 5.27
CA SER A 25 5.80 -4.60 5.11
C SER A 25 6.14 -3.41 6.01
N GLY A 26 5.13 -2.62 6.41
CA GLY A 26 5.31 -1.31 7.04
C GLY A 26 5.73 -0.20 6.09
N THR A 27 5.75 -0.43 4.78
CA THR A 27 6.14 0.55 3.76
C THR A 27 5.13 0.56 2.61
N PRO A 28 4.93 1.70 1.91
CA PRO A 28 4.02 1.74 0.78
C PRO A 28 4.61 0.99 -0.43
N PRO A 29 3.76 0.37 -1.28
CA PRO A 29 4.23 -0.32 -2.49
C PRO A 29 4.79 0.62 -3.56
N PHE A 30 4.40 1.90 -3.53
CA PHE A 30 4.84 2.93 -4.48
C PHE A 30 5.29 4.16 -3.69
N TYR A 31 6.50 4.64 -3.97
CA TYR A 31 7.08 5.80 -3.31
C TYR A 31 8.15 6.41 -4.21
N GLU A 32 7.95 7.67 -4.58
CA GLU A 32 8.91 8.49 -5.32
C GLU A 32 8.81 9.92 -4.80
N GLU A 33 9.89 10.69 -4.90
CA GLU A 33 9.90 12.11 -4.51
C GLU A 33 9.13 12.97 -5.53
N ASP A 34 9.26 12.62 -6.81
CA ASP A 34 8.56 13.29 -7.90
C ASP A 34 7.18 12.66 -8.13
N ASN A 35 6.15 13.51 -8.19
CA ASN A 35 4.77 13.06 -8.40
C ASN A 35 4.59 12.40 -9.76
N PHE A 36 5.28 12.88 -10.80
CA PHE A 36 5.16 12.30 -12.14
C PHE A 36 5.75 10.88 -12.17
N ALA A 37 6.94 10.69 -11.60
CA ALA A 37 7.56 9.37 -11.40
C ALA A 37 6.66 8.43 -10.58
N LEU A 38 6.09 8.92 -9.47
CA LEU A 38 5.14 8.14 -8.65
C LEU A 38 3.93 7.68 -9.46
N PHE A 39 3.35 8.56 -10.28
CA PHE A 39 2.21 8.21 -11.12
C PHE A 39 2.57 7.17 -12.18
N GLU A 40 3.73 7.27 -12.81
CA GLU A 40 4.21 6.27 -13.76
C GLU A 40 4.44 4.92 -13.07
N GLN A 41 4.99 4.91 -11.85
CA GLN A 41 5.16 3.69 -11.05
C GLN A 41 3.81 3.02 -10.73
N ILE A 42 2.82 3.81 -10.30
CA ILE A 42 1.46 3.34 -10.00
C ILE A 42 0.80 2.76 -11.27
N LYS A 43 0.88 3.45 -12.41
CA LYS A 43 0.32 2.98 -13.68
C LYS A 43 0.98 1.69 -14.16
N ALA A 44 2.30 1.61 -14.03
CA ALA A 44 3.08 0.42 -14.36
C ALA A 44 2.84 -0.73 -13.37
N CYS A 45 2.20 -0.46 -12.22
CA CYS A 45 2.02 -1.41 -11.12
C CYS A 45 3.36 -2.03 -10.70
N LYS A 46 4.40 -1.21 -10.66
CA LYS A 46 5.77 -1.63 -10.36
C LYS A 46 6.04 -1.54 -8.86
N TYR A 47 5.97 -2.68 -8.19
CA TYR A 47 6.39 -2.87 -6.80
C TYR A 47 7.13 -4.21 -6.69
N ASP A 48 7.90 -4.40 -5.62
CA ASP A 48 8.63 -5.63 -5.37
C ASP A 48 8.41 -6.13 -3.94
N PHE A 49 8.76 -7.41 -3.75
CA PHE A 49 8.80 -8.08 -2.45
C PHE A 49 10.25 -8.39 -2.05
N GLU A 50 11.24 -7.79 -2.72
CA GLU A 50 12.68 -8.08 -2.54
C GLU A 50 13.32 -7.23 -1.44
N VAL A 51 12.51 -6.45 -0.74
CA VAL A 51 12.93 -5.65 0.41
C VAL A 51 13.03 -6.53 1.67
N GLU A 52 14.01 -6.25 2.54
CA GLU A 52 14.23 -6.91 3.84
C GLU A 52 12.95 -6.98 4.71
N THR A 53 12.01 -6.05 4.47
CA THR A 53 10.72 -6.04 5.17
C THR A 53 9.82 -7.25 4.86
N TRP A 54 10.03 -7.94 3.74
CA TRP A 54 9.23 -9.05 3.23
C TRP A 54 9.86 -10.44 3.45
N GLU A 55 11.06 -10.53 4.03
CA GLU A 55 11.73 -11.82 4.28
C GLU A 55 10.91 -12.74 5.18
N ASN A 56 10.23 -12.18 6.18
CA ASN A 56 9.45 -12.92 7.17
C ASN A 56 7.96 -13.01 6.82
N VAL A 57 7.55 -12.55 5.64
CA VAL A 57 6.15 -12.58 5.20
C VAL A 57 5.92 -13.84 4.38
N SER A 58 4.84 -14.58 4.68
CA SER A 58 4.55 -15.85 4.03
C SER A 58 4.30 -15.71 2.52
N ASN A 59 4.58 -16.77 1.77
CA ASN A 59 4.38 -16.77 0.32
C ASN A 59 2.90 -16.61 -0.06
N GLU A 60 1.99 -17.14 0.77
CA GLU A 60 0.55 -16.99 0.59
C GLU A 60 0.10 -15.53 0.73
N ALA A 61 0.74 -14.77 1.63
CA ALA A 61 0.47 -13.34 1.80
C ALA A 61 0.98 -12.53 0.60
N LYS A 62 2.17 -12.85 0.10
CA LYS A 62 2.73 -12.24 -1.13
C LYS A 62 1.85 -12.54 -2.34
N ASP A 63 1.39 -13.78 -2.49
CA ASP A 63 0.48 -14.20 -3.55
C ASP A 63 -0.89 -13.51 -3.46
N PHE A 64 -1.42 -13.34 -2.24
CA PHE A 64 -2.65 -12.58 -2.02
C PHE A 64 -2.52 -11.13 -2.51
N VAL A 65 -1.45 -10.45 -2.10
CA VAL A 65 -1.19 -9.06 -2.50
C VAL A 65 -0.95 -8.96 -4.00
N SER A 66 -0.22 -9.90 -4.60
CA SER A 66 0.10 -9.87 -6.03
C SER A 66 -1.12 -10.00 -6.94
N LYS A 67 -2.14 -10.75 -6.51
CA LYS A 67 -3.40 -10.92 -7.24
C LYS A 67 -4.39 -9.77 -7.06
N ILE A 68 -4.15 -8.87 -6.10
CA ILE A 68 -4.96 -7.66 -5.88
C ILE A 68 -4.29 -6.43 -6.51
N LEU A 69 -2.99 -6.25 -6.28
CA LEU A 69 -2.19 -5.20 -6.90
C LEU A 69 -1.78 -5.62 -8.31
N VAL A 70 -2.77 -5.62 -9.19
CA VAL A 70 -2.65 -5.91 -10.63
C VAL A 70 -3.08 -4.67 -11.41
N ALA A 71 -2.30 -4.27 -12.42
CA ALA A 71 -2.59 -3.10 -13.25
C ALA A 71 -3.95 -3.20 -13.96
N ASP A 72 -4.26 -4.40 -14.48
CA ASP A 72 -5.52 -4.71 -15.15
C ASP A 72 -6.64 -4.96 -14.12
N PRO A 73 -7.69 -4.11 -14.07
CA PRO A 73 -8.80 -4.26 -13.13
C PRO A 73 -9.61 -5.54 -13.31
N GLU A 74 -9.66 -6.12 -14.52
CA GLU A 74 -10.43 -7.34 -14.81
C GLU A 74 -9.72 -8.61 -14.33
N LYS A 75 -8.40 -8.53 -14.13
CA LYS A 75 -7.59 -9.63 -13.58
C LYS A 75 -7.43 -9.54 -12.06
N ARG A 76 -7.89 -8.44 -11.47
CA ARG A 76 -7.82 -8.20 -10.03
C ARG A 76 -8.84 -9.08 -9.32
N LEU A 77 -8.43 -9.70 -8.21
CA LEU A 77 -9.38 -10.44 -7.38
C LEU A 77 -10.53 -9.53 -6.95
N ASN A 78 -11.74 -10.07 -7.02
CA ASN A 78 -12.91 -9.47 -6.42
C ASN A 78 -13.02 -9.87 -4.92
N CYS A 79 -13.98 -9.28 -4.21
CA CYS A 79 -14.16 -9.49 -2.77
C CYS A 79 -14.37 -10.97 -2.39
N GLU A 80 -15.17 -11.70 -3.16
CA GLU A 80 -15.47 -13.12 -2.89
C GLU A 80 -14.23 -13.98 -3.10
N GLU A 81 -13.46 -13.72 -4.16
CA GLU A 81 -12.20 -14.42 -4.43
C GLU A 81 -11.15 -14.11 -3.37
N MET A 82 -11.07 -12.86 -2.91
CA MET A 82 -10.18 -12.45 -1.81
C MET A 82 -10.49 -13.20 -0.52
N LEU A 83 -11.77 -13.24 -0.10
CA LEU A 83 -12.20 -13.97 1.09
C LEU A 83 -11.94 -15.48 0.98
N ASN A 84 -11.95 -16.02 -0.24
CA ASN A 84 -11.68 -17.43 -0.49
C ASN A 84 -10.20 -17.79 -0.64
N HIS A 85 -9.32 -16.79 -0.68
CA HIS A 85 -7.89 -16.99 -0.87
C HIS A 85 -7.26 -17.82 0.28
N PRO A 86 -6.31 -18.73 0.00
CA PRO A 86 -5.67 -19.56 1.04
C PRO A 86 -5.13 -18.74 2.21
N TRP A 87 -4.53 -17.59 1.96
CA TRP A 87 -4.02 -16.69 3.00
C TRP A 87 -5.09 -16.25 4.01
N MET A 88 -6.31 -15.94 3.54
CA MET A 88 -7.42 -15.53 4.40
C MET A 88 -8.03 -16.69 5.20
N LYS A 89 -7.73 -17.94 4.80
CA LYS A 89 -8.18 -19.17 5.47
C LYS A 89 -7.11 -19.77 6.39
N MET A 90 -5.94 -19.15 6.50
CA MET A 90 -4.89 -19.64 7.38
C MET A 90 -5.29 -19.48 8.86
N ASP A 91 -5.03 -20.51 9.65
CA ASP A 91 -5.11 -20.43 11.10
C ASP A 91 -3.87 -19.71 11.65
N LEU A 92 -4.09 -18.56 12.30
CA LEU A 92 -3.04 -17.68 12.81
C LEU A 92 -2.77 -17.86 14.31
N SER A 93 -3.32 -18.92 14.93
CA SER A 93 -3.21 -19.20 16.37
C SER A 93 -1.79 -19.24 16.94
N SER A 94 -0.75 -19.31 16.09
CA SER A 94 0.65 -19.51 16.51
C SER A 94 1.65 -18.40 16.13
N GLN A 95 1.21 -17.27 15.55
CA GLN A 95 2.12 -16.26 14.98
C GLN A 95 2.41 -15.07 15.92
N ASN A 96 3.67 -14.66 16.05
CA ASN A 96 4.11 -13.53 16.89
C ASN A 96 4.29 -12.24 16.05
N LEU A 97 3.39 -11.26 16.22
CA LEU A 97 3.32 -10.01 15.43
C LEU A 97 4.22 -8.85 15.90
N SER A 98 5.15 -9.10 16.83
CA SER A 98 5.92 -8.04 17.50
C SER A 98 6.75 -7.16 16.56
N SER A 99 7.37 -7.74 15.53
CA SER A 99 8.20 -7.02 14.54
C SER A 99 7.38 -6.13 13.59
N THR A 100 6.18 -6.55 13.20
CA THR A 100 5.26 -5.79 12.32
C THR A 100 4.71 -4.53 13.00
N LYS A 101 4.41 -4.61 14.31
CA LYS A 101 3.93 -3.46 15.11
C LYS A 101 4.92 -2.28 15.12
N ASN A 102 6.22 -2.57 15.21
CA ASN A 102 7.25 -1.54 15.26
C ASN A 102 7.37 -0.80 13.91
N LYS A 103 7.31 -1.53 12.78
CA LYS A 103 7.37 -0.94 11.43
C LYS A 103 6.18 -0.03 11.15
N LEU A 104 4.97 -0.46 11.48
CA LEU A 104 3.74 0.33 11.35
C LEU A 104 3.78 1.63 12.16
N SER A 105 4.28 1.55 13.40
CA SER A 105 4.41 2.73 14.27
C SER A 105 5.35 3.76 13.65
N LYS A 106 6.48 3.31 13.09
CA LYS A 106 7.43 4.18 12.38
C LYS A 106 6.79 4.82 11.15
N TYR A 107 6.09 4.05 10.31
CA TYR A 107 5.40 4.58 9.13
C TYR A 107 4.40 5.68 9.47
N ILE A 108 3.58 5.48 10.51
CA ILE A 108 2.60 6.47 10.98
C ILE A 108 3.31 7.73 11.47
N GLN A 109 4.44 7.58 12.18
CA GLN A 109 5.23 8.70 12.66
C GLN A 109 5.85 9.51 11.51
N ASP A 110 6.43 8.84 10.51
CA ASP A 110 7.03 9.49 9.34
C ASP A 110 5.98 10.28 8.56
N ARG A 111 4.77 9.73 8.35
CA ARG A 111 3.68 10.46 7.69
C ARG A 111 3.20 11.67 8.47
N LYS A 112 3.10 11.58 9.80
CA LYS A 112 2.75 12.74 10.64
C LYS A 112 3.79 13.85 10.53
N SER A 113 5.07 13.50 10.51
CA SER A 113 6.18 14.45 10.37
C SER A 113 6.14 15.15 9.01
N GLN A 114 5.96 14.41 7.91
CA GLN A 114 5.85 14.98 6.57
C GLN A 114 4.63 15.91 6.41
N ALA A 115 3.48 15.54 6.97
CA ALA A 115 2.29 16.39 6.95
C ALA A 115 2.52 17.71 7.71
N LYS A 116 3.24 17.67 8.84
CA LYS A 116 3.54 18.85 9.65
C LYS A 116 4.51 19.81 8.94
N LEU A 117 5.58 19.29 8.35
CA LEU A 117 6.55 20.09 7.58
C LEU A 117 5.91 20.80 6.38
N LYS A 118 4.94 20.16 5.72
CA LYS A 118 4.24 20.75 4.59
C LYS A 118 3.34 21.92 5.01
N VAL A 119 2.64 21.79 6.14
CA VAL A 119 1.82 22.87 6.71
C VAL A 119 2.68 24.07 7.14
N GLU A 120 3.83 23.81 7.77
CA GLU A 120 4.74 24.85 8.25
C GLU A 120 5.38 25.65 7.09
N ASN A 121 5.72 24.98 5.98
CA ASN A 121 6.25 25.65 4.79
C ASN A 121 5.17 26.47 4.04
N ASP A 122 3.93 25.98 3.95
CA ASP A 122 2.81 26.69 3.30
C ASP A 122 2.38 27.95 4.09
N GLU A 123 2.58 28.00 5.42
CA GLU A 123 2.30 29.19 6.24
C GLU A 123 3.35 30.31 6.08
N THR A 124 4.59 29.97 5.71
CA THR A 124 5.68 30.95 5.55
C THR A 124 5.75 31.64 4.18
N ASP A 125 4.96 31.21 3.20
CA ASP A 125 4.93 31.73 1.83
C ASP A 125 3.77 32.72 1.55
N MET A 126 3.04 33.16 2.59
CA MET A 126 2.09 34.27 2.47
C MET A 126 2.86 35.59 2.33
N PRO A 127 2.77 36.33 1.20
CA PRO A 127 3.38 37.64 1.12
C PRO A 127 2.65 38.57 2.10
N ASP A 128 3.41 39.23 2.98
CA ASP A 128 2.92 40.40 3.72
C ASP A 128 2.33 41.38 2.70
N GLY A 129 1.06 41.72 2.89
CA GLY A 129 0.24 42.51 1.96
C GLY A 129 0.73 43.93 1.72
#